data_AF-A0A2J0MWN2-F1
#
_entry.id   AF-A0A2J0MWN2-F1
#
_cell.length_a   1.000
_cell.length_b   1.000
_cell.length_c   1.000
_cell.angle_alpha   90.00
_cell.angle_beta   90.00
_cell.angle_gamma   90.00
#
_symmetry.space_group_name_H-M   'P 1'
#
loop_
_entity.id
_entity.type
_entity.pdbx_description
1 polymer ?
#
loop_
_entity_poly.entity_id
_entity_poly.type
_entity_poly.pdbx_seq_one_letter_code
_entity_poly.pdbx_strand_id
1 'polypeptide(L)'
;MLHSDFVHLHVHTQYSLLDGACLIPHLTDLARRMKMPGCAITDHGNMFGAIEFYQSCMSHGIKPIIGSEVYIAPKGRLEKTYSSGEETANHLILLVRDEIGYKNLMKLVSIGYLEGFYYKPRIDKEVLAKYSEGLIALSSCLKGEIPRAVMNNKEERVRQLAAEYRDIMGKENFYFELQDNSIPEQKQVAGELIRLGKELGIGLVATNDVHYLTKDSAKAHEALLCIQTQTTLSDPNRMRLQTDQFYFKSPEEMKILFKEV
;
A
#
# COMPACT_ATOMS: atom_id res chain seq x y z
N MET A 1 2.73 -20.56 -21.30
CA MET A 1 2.84 -19.15 -21.73
C MET A 1 4.03 -18.52 -21.02
N LEU A 2 4.77 -17.66 -21.72
CA LEU A 2 5.81 -16.83 -21.10
C LEU A 2 5.12 -15.74 -20.28
N HIS A 3 5.27 -15.77 -18.96
CA HIS A 3 4.81 -14.71 -18.04
C HIS A 3 5.96 -13.73 -17.78
N SER A 4 5.62 -12.50 -17.42
CA SER A 4 6.59 -11.62 -16.76
C SER A 4 6.93 -12.16 -15.37
N ASP A 5 8.08 -11.73 -14.85
CA ASP A 5 8.62 -12.03 -13.52
C ASP A 5 8.34 -10.93 -12.49
N PHE A 6 7.39 -10.04 -12.79
CA PHE A 6 6.95 -8.96 -11.91
C PHE A 6 5.42 -8.89 -11.83
N VAL A 7 4.89 -8.59 -10.65
CA VAL A 7 3.47 -8.30 -10.36
C VAL A 7 3.38 -7.11 -9.41
N HIS A 8 2.39 -6.23 -9.62
CA HIS A 8 2.14 -5.13 -8.68
C HIS A 8 1.37 -5.63 -7.45
N LEU A 9 1.89 -5.32 -6.25
CA LEU A 9 1.31 -5.71 -4.96
C LEU A 9 0.72 -4.54 -4.16
N HIS A 10 0.91 -3.30 -4.60
CA HIS A 10 0.38 -2.09 -3.99
C HIS A 10 -0.29 -1.25 -5.08
N VAL A 11 -1.61 -1.37 -5.18
CA VAL A 11 -2.44 -0.80 -6.25
C VAL A 11 -3.76 -0.30 -5.68
N HIS A 12 -4.04 0.98 -5.94
CA HIS A 12 -5.28 1.66 -5.63
C HIS A 12 -6.19 1.70 -6.85
N THR A 13 -7.40 1.20 -6.68
CA THR A 13 -8.46 1.18 -7.67
C THR A 13 -9.41 2.36 -7.47
N GLN A 14 -10.45 2.42 -8.30
CA GLN A 14 -11.59 3.33 -8.12
C GLN A 14 -12.26 3.23 -6.73
N TYR A 15 -11.98 2.20 -5.94
CA TYR A 15 -12.50 2.00 -4.59
C TYR A 15 -11.64 2.60 -3.47
N SER A 16 -10.43 3.08 -3.77
CA SER A 16 -9.79 4.16 -3.00
C SER A 16 -10.52 5.47 -3.30
N LEU A 17 -11.70 5.65 -2.69
CA LEU A 17 -12.64 6.71 -3.06
C LEU A 17 -11.99 8.09 -3.05
N LEU A 18 -12.18 8.82 -4.16
CA LEU A 18 -11.66 10.17 -4.41
C LEU A 18 -10.12 10.28 -4.41
N ASP A 19 -9.42 9.16 -4.63
CA ASP A 19 -7.97 9.13 -4.69
C ASP A 19 -7.50 8.17 -5.80
N GLY A 20 -7.82 6.88 -5.73
CA GLY A 20 -7.48 5.91 -6.77
C GLY A 20 -8.30 6.09 -8.06
N ALA A 21 -7.60 6.03 -9.20
CA ALA A 21 -8.17 6.22 -10.54
C ALA A 21 -8.02 4.99 -11.45
N CYS A 22 -7.57 3.85 -10.92
CA CYS A 22 -7.49 2.61 -11.70
C CYS A 22 -8.85 1.92 -11.78
N LEU A 23 -9.48 1.96 -12.95
CA LEU A 23 -10.71 1.19 -13.17
C LEU A 23 -10.38 -0.30 -13.26
N ILE A 24 -11.06 -1.14 -12.48
CA ILE A 24 -10.74 -2.58 -12.34
C ILE A 24 -10.69 -3.33 -13.70
N PRO A 25 -11.67 -3.18 -14.62
CA PRO A 25 -11.61 -3.87 -15.91
C PRO A 25 -10.38 -3.47 -16.73
N HIS A 26 -10.01 -2.19 -16.70
CA HIS A 26 -8.85 -1.68 -17.44
C HIS A 26 -7.52 -2.08 -16.78
N LEU A 27 -7.46 -2.11 -15.44
CA LEU A 27 -6.32 -2.55 -14.66
C LEU A 27 -5.98 -4.02 -14.95
N THR A 28 -6.99 -4.89 -14.87
CA THR A 28 -6.81 -6.33 -15.08
C THR A 28 -6.49 -6.68 -16.54
N ASP A 29 -7.08 -5.98 -17.51
CA ASP A 29 -6.68 -6.12 -18.91
C ASP A 29 -5.25 -5.63 -19.17
N LEU A 30 -4.82 -4.53 -18.53
CA LEU A 30 -3.45 -4.03 -18.64
C LEU A 30 -2.44 -5.05 -18.08
N ALA A 31 -2.70 -5.61 -16.90
CA ALA A 31 -1.87 -6.66 -16.30
C ALA A 31 -1.76 -7.89 -17.22
N ARG A 32 -2.88 -8.33 -17.82
CA ARG A 32 -2.91 -9.40 -18.82
C ARG A 32 -2.07 -9.06 -20.06
N ARG A 33 -2.21 -7.86 -20.62
CA ARG A 33 -1.42 -7.41 -21.80
C ARG A 33 0.08 -7.34 -21.49
N MET A 34 0.45 -6.98 -20.27
CA MET A 34 1.83 -7.01 -19.77
C MET A 34 2.32 -8.41 -19.37
N LYS A 35 1.47 -9.45 -19.52
CA LYS A 35 1.75 -10.86 -19.20
C LYS A 35 2.08 -11.10 -17.72
N MET A 36 1.59 -10.24 -16.82
CA MET A 36 1.72 -10.44 -15.38
C MET A 36 0.88 -11.64 -14.94
N PRO A 37 1.45 -12.60 -14.18
CA PRO A 37 0.71 -13.79 -13.75
C PRO A 37 -0.35 -13.47 -12.68
N GLY A 38 -0.31 -12.28 -12.08
CA GLY A 38 -1.29 -11.80 -11.10
C GLY A 38 -1.18 -10.30 -10.85
N CYS A 39 -2.11 -9.78 -10.06
CA CYS A 39 -2.14 -8.38 -9.63
C CYS A 39 -2.83 -8.28 -8.27
N ALA A 40 -2.42 -7.32 -7.45
CA ALA A 40 -3.12 -7.02 -6.20
C ALA A 40 -4.12 -5.87 -6.32
N ILE A 41 -5.03 -5.84 -5.34
CA ILE A 41 -5.88 -4.70 -4.97
C ILE A 41 -5.58 -4.36 -3.51
N THR A 42 -5.24 -3.11 -3.21
CA THR A 42 -4.88 -2.66 -1.86
C THR A 42 -5.48 -1.28 -1.58
N ASP A 43 -6.79 -1.14 -1.77
CA ASP A 43 -7.49 0.13 -1.57
C ASP A 43 -7.39 0.64 -0.12
N HIS A 44 -7.48 1.96 0.02
CA HIS A 44 -7.35 2.67 1.28
C HIS A 44 -8.43 2.28 2.29
N GLY A 45 -8.03 1.51 3.30
CA GLY A 45 -8.82 1.17 4.48
C GLY A 45 -10.10 0.39 4.21
N ASN A 46 -10.23 -0.23 3.03
CA ASN A 46 -11.45 -0.92 2.62
C ASN A 46 -11.19 -2.14 1.71
N MET A 47 -12.25 -2.92 1.47
CA MET A 47 -12.27 -4.07 0.54
C MET A 47 -13.44 -3.97 -0.45
N PHE A 48 -13.92 -2.76 -0.76
CA PHE A 48 -15.16 -2.57 -1.51
C PHE A 48 -15.10 -3.19 -2.91
N GLY A 49 -13.95 -3.10 -3.58
CA GLY A 49 -13.72 -3.65 -4.91
C GLY A 49 -13.34 -5.13 -4.95
N ALA A 50 -13.22 -5.82 -3.81
CA ALA A 50 -12.58 -7.14 -3.76
C ALA A 50 -13.25 -8.19 -4.66
N ILE A 51 -14.59 -8.23 -4.69
CA ILE A 51 -15.34 -9.22 -5.48
C ILE A 51 -15.32 -8.86 -6.98
N GLU A 52 -15.50 -7.59 -7.34
CA GLU A 52 -15.39 -7.14 -8.74
C GLU A 52 -13.98 -7.41 -9.28
N PHE A 53 -12.94 -7.08 -8.49
CA PHE A 53 -11.55 -7.34 -8.84
C PHE A 53 -11.27 -8.82 -9.03
N TYR A 54 -11.72 -9.67 -8.10
CA TYR A 54 -11.60 -11.11 -8.22
C TYR A 54 -12.22 -11.61 -9.53
N GLN A 55 -13.48 -11.25 -9.80
CA GLN A 55 -14.18 -11.67 -11.02
C GLN A 55 -13.47 -11.18 -12.29
N SER A 56 -12.97 -9.94 -12.30
CA SER A 56 -12.25 -9.37 -13.44
C SER A 56 -10.88 -10.03 -13.67
N CYS A 57 -10.14 -10.35 -12.62
CA CYS A 57 -8.89 -11.11 -12.76
C CYS A 57 -9.15 -12.51 -13.33
N MET A 58 -10.18 -13.19 -12.80
CA MET A 58 -10.54 -14.54 -13.25
C MET A 58 -10.97 -14.57 -14.72
N SER A 59 -11.71 -13.55 -15.20
CA SER A 59 -12.11 -13.47 -16.61
C SER A 59 -10.94 -13.22 -17.57
N HIS A 60 -9.87 -12.58 -17.09
CA HIS A 60 -8.63 -12.34 -17.84
C HIS A 60 -7.57 -13.44 -17.65
N GLY A 61 -7.83 -14.44 -16.81
CA GLY A 61 -6.92 -15.56 -16.54
C GLY A 61 -5.67 -15.18 -15.74
N ILE A 62 -5.72 -14.12 -14.92
CA ILE A 62 -4.63 -13.71 -14.03
C ILE A 62 -5.00 -13.99 -12.57
N LYS A 63 -4.00 -14.25 -11.71
CA LYS A 63 -4.23 -14.52 -10.29
C LYS A 63 -4.63 -13.24 -9.53
N PRO A 64 -5.83 -13.18 -8.90
CA PRO A 64 -6.16 -12.08 -8.01
C PRO A 64 -5.40 -12.21 -6.68
N ILE A 65 -4.85 -11.10 -6.21
CA ILE A 65 -4.26 -10.98 -4.86
C ILE A 65 -5.08 -9.94 -4.11
N ILE A 66 -5.90 -10.39 -3.16
CA ILE A 66 -6.76 -9.48 -2.40
C ILE A 66 -5.95 -8.88 -1.25
N GLY A 67 -6.10 -7.58 -1.01
CA GLY A 67 -5.47 -6.88 0.07
C GLY A 67 -6.19 -5.58 0.43
N SER A 68 -5.58 -4.83 1.35
CA SER A 68 -6.01 -3.48 1.71
C SER A 68 -4.81 -2.72 2.28
N GLU A 69 -4.71 -1.43 1.96
CA GLU A 69 -3.83 -0.54 2.69
C GLU A 69 -4.58 -0.02 3.92
N VAL A 70 -4.37 -0.67 5.06
CA VAL A 70 -5.06 -0.34 6.31
C VAL A 70 -4.37 0.83 7.02
N TYR A 71 -5.14 1.50 7.87
CA TYR A 71 -4.65 2.61 8.69
C TYR A 71 -4.34 2.13 10.11
N ILE A 72 -3.11 2.25 10.57
CA ILE A 72 -2.68 1.96 11.96
C ILE A 72 -2.75 3.24 12.80
N ALA A 73 -3.53 3.22 13.87
CA ALA A 73 -3.64 4.32 14.81
C ALA A 73 -2.38 4.40 15.71
N PRO A 74 -1.70 5.56 15.82
CA PRO A 74 -0.45 5.66 16.57
C PRO A 74 -0.59 5.44 18.09
N LYS A 75 -1.74 5.79 18.66
CA LYS A 75 -2.04 5.76 20.11
C LYS A 75 -3.15 4.76 20.48
N GLY A 76 -3.53 3.88 19.55
CA GLY A 76 -4.66 2.95 19.70
C GLY A 76 -5.91 3.39 18.94
N ARG A 77 -6.71 2.43 18.48
CA ARG A 77 -7.82 2.69 17.54
C ARG A 77 -8.96 3.51 18.16
N LEU A 78 -9.17 3.34 19.47
CA LEU A 78 -10.22 4.03 20.23
C LEU A 78 -9.86 5.47 20.61
N GLU A 79 -8.59 5.85 20.47
CA GLU A 79 -8.09 7.18 20.79
C GLU A 79 -8.47 8.20 19.70
N LYS A 80 -9.09 9.31 20.11
CA LYS A 80 -9.59 10.37 19.22
C LYS A 80 -9.04 11.75 19.57
N THR A 81 -8.05 11.83 20.44
CA THR A 81 -7.32 13.06 20.70
C THR A 81 -6.39 13.38 19.55
N TYR A 82 -6.54 14.58 19.00
CA TYR A 82 -5.63 15.15 18.02
C TYR A 82 -4.76 16.18 18.72
N SER A 83 -3.44 16.02 18.62
CA SER A 83 -2.50 17.09 18.91
C SER A 83 -1.99 17.65 17.59
N SER A 84 -1.93 18.98 17.48
CA SER A 84 -1.47 19.65 16.28
C SER A 84 -0.08 19.14 15.88
N GLY A 85 0.06 18.68 14.63
CA GLY A 85 1.31 18.12 14.11
C GLY A 85 1.51 16.62 14.37
N GLU A 86 0.57 15.94 15.03
CA GLU A 86 0.59 14.49 15.14
C GLU A 86 -0.17 13.81 13.99
N GLU A 87 0.40 12.71 13.53
CA GLU A 87 -0.25 11.84 12.57
C GLU A 87 -1.46 11.15 13.20
N THR A 88 -2.57 11.10 12.47
CA THR A 88 -3.79 10.43 12.96
C THR A 88 -3.82 8.95 12.58
N ALA A 89 -3.04 8.57 11.58
CA ALA A 89 -2.91 7.21 11.05
C ALA A 89 -1.57 7.02 10.32
N ASN A 90 -1.07 5.79 10.31
CA ASN A 90 0.01 5.33 9.46
C ASN A 90 -0.52 4.27 8.48
N HIS A 91 0.08 4.15 7.30
CA HIS A 91 -0.31 3.13 6.34
C HIS A 91 0.38 1.79 6.62
N LEU A 92 -0.30 0.68 6.30
CA LEU A 92 0.25 -0.67 6.31
C LEU A 92 -0.44 -1.49 5.21
N ILE A 93 0.32 -2.16 4.36
CA ILE A 93 -0.25 -3.05 3.35
C ILE A 93 -0.49 -4.43 3.97
N LEU A 94 -1.70 -4.95 3.82
CA LEU A 94 -2.07 -6.32 4.16
C LEU A 94 -2.53 -7.06 2.90
N LEU A 95 -1.93 -8.21 2.63
CA LEU A 95 -2.26 -9.11 1.53
C LEU A 95 -2.80 -10.43 2.08
N VAL A 96 -3.83 -10.96 1.44
CA VAL A 96 -4.45 -12.23 1.79
C VAL A 96 -3.62 -13.38 1.21
N ARG A 97 -3.12 -14.28 2.07
CA ARG A 97 -2.41 -15.50 1.68
C ARG A 97 -3.36 -16.67 1.45
N ASP A 98 -4.38 -16.79 2.30
CA ASP A 98 -5.31 -17.93 2.35
C ASP A 98 -6.72 -17.51 2.82
N GLU A 99 -7.65 -18.46 2.92
CA GLU A 99 -9.04 -18.19 3.31
C GLU A 99 -9.16 -17.62 4.74
N ILE A 100 -8.27 -18.01 5.66
CA ILE A 100 -8.23 -17.46 7.02
C ILE A 100 -7.84 -15.99 6.95
N GLY A 101 -6.82 -15.67 6.15
CA GLY A 101 -6.42 -14.29 5.85
C GLY A 101 -7.56 -13.45 5.28
N TYR A 102 -8.35 -14.00 4.36
CA TYR A 102 -9.50 -13.28 3.80
C TYR A 102 -10.52 -12.90 4.89
N LYS A 103 -10.88 -13.85 5.76
CA LYS A 103 -11.79 -13.63 6.89
C LYS A 103 -11.23 -12.61 7.88
N ASN A 104 -9.93 -12.70 8.15
CA ASN A 104 -9.22 -11.81 9.06
C ASN A 104 -9.13 -10.37 8.51
N LEU A 105 -8.82 -10.19 7.23
CA LEU A 105 -8.78 -8.87 6.60
C LEU A 105 -10.17 -8.22 6.61
N MET A 106 -11.23 -8.97 6.29
CA MET A 106 -12.61 -8.49 6.40
C MET A 106 -12.93 -8.03 7.82
N LYS A 107 -12.48 -8.78 8.85
CA LYS A 107 -12.70 -8.43 10.25
C LYS A 107 -11.92 -7.17 10.65
N LEU A 108 -10.66 -7.05 10.25
CA LEU A 108 -9.83 -5.87 10.51
C LEU A 108 -10.41 -4.60 9.90
N VAL A 109 -10.80 -4.65 8.61
CA VAL A 109 -11.46 -3.52 7.93
C VAL A 109 -12.78 -3.16 8.63
N SER A 110 -13.58 -4.16 9.03
CA SER A 110 -14.82 -3.93 9.77
C SER A 110 -14.55 -3.25 11.13
N ILE A 111 -13.53 -3.68 11.88
CA ILE A 111 -13.11 -3.03 13.14
C ILE A 111 -12.69 -1.59 12.89
N GLY A 112 -11.96 -1.33 11.81
CA GLY A 112 -11.55 0.01 11.42
C GLY A 112 -12.74 0.97 11.27
N TYR A 113 -13.83 0.51 10.65
CA TYR A 113 -15.06 1.30 10.49
C TYR A 113 -15.93 1.37 11.76
N LEU A 114 -16.08 0.26 12.50
CA LEU A 114 -17.03 0.17 13.61
C LEU A 114 -16.48 0.68 14.94
N GLU A 115 -15.18 0.51 15.18
CA GLU A 115 -14.54 0.85 16.46
C GLU A 115 -13.57 2.03 16.30
N GLY A 116 -12.69 1.97 15.29
CA GLY A 116 -11.53 2.85 15.19
C GLY A 116 -11.69 4.07 14.29
N PHE A 117 -12.91 4.32 13.81
CA PHE A 117 -13.17 5.41 12.89
C PHE A 117 -12.97 6.78 13.57
N TYR A 118 -12.04 7.54 13.02
CA TYR A 118 -11.83 8.95 13.34
C TYR A 118 -11.94 9.79 12.06
N TYR A 119 -10.82 10.15 11.41
CA TYR A 119 -10.83 10.68 10.03
C TYR A 119 -10.77 9.58 8.97
N LYS A 120 -10.25 8.41 9.36
CA LYS A 120 -10.07 7.21 8.54
C LYS A 120 -10.50 5.98 9.37
N PRO A 121 -10.86 4.85 8.74
CA PRO A 121 -11.13 3.61 9.44
C PRO A 121 -9.81 2.99 9.93
N ARG A 122 -9.45 3.22 11.19
CA ARG A 122 -8.14 2.81 11.72
C ARG A 122 -8.24 1.56 12.58
N ILE A 123 -7.26 0.69 12.48
CA ILE A 123 -7.02 -0.40 13.42
C ILE A 123 -5.85 -0.03 14.33
N ASP A 124 -5.49 -0.91 15.25
CA ASP A 124 -4.24 -0.83 16.01
C ASP A 124 -3.53 -2.18 16.03
N LYS A 125 -2.34 -2.20 16.63
CA LYS A 125 -1.50 -3.40 16.68
C LYS A 125 -2.09 -4.51 17.54
N GLU A 126 -2.98 -4.18 18.48
CA GLU A 126 -3.69 -5.17 19.31
C GLU A 126 -4.60 -6.03 18.44
N VAL A 127 -5.49 -5.40 17.65
CA VAL A 127 -6.38 -6.17 16.76
C VAL A 127 -5.62 -6.76 15.58
N LEU A 128 -4.54 -6.10 15.11
CA LEU A 128 -3.67 -6.68 14.08
C LEU A 128 -3.06 -8.00 14.56
N ALA A 129 -2.52 -8.05 15.78
CA ALA A 129 -1.96 -9.27 16.38
C ALA A 129 -3.02 -10.36 16.57
N LYS A 130 -4.27 -9.98 16.87
CA LYS A 130 -5.38 -10.93 17.01
C LYS A 130 -5.82 -11.56 15.69
N TYR A 131 -5.69 -10.85 14.57
CA TYR A 131 -6.19 -11.26 13.26
C TYR A 131 -5.08 -11.25 12.18
N SER A 132 -3.83 -11.54 12.54
CA SER A 132 -2.71 -11.57 11.58
C SER A 132 -2.59 -12.90 10.82
N GLU A 133 -3.21 -13.97 11.31
CA GLU A 133 -3.14 -15.29 10.67
C GLU A 133 -3.66 -15.24 9.22
N GLY A 134 -2.91 -15.85 8.31
CA GLY A 134 -3.26 -15.88 6.89
C GLY A 134 -2.99 -14.58 6.13
N LEU A 135 -2.37 -13.58 6.76
CA LEU A 135 -2.00 -12.32 6.13
C LEU A 135 -0.50 -12.19 5.92
N ILE A 136 -0.12 -11.45 4.89
CA ILE A 136 1.24 -10.95 4.64
C ILE A 136 1.19 -9.43 4.76
N ALA A 137 2.17 -8.82 5.43
CA ALA A 137 2.25 -7.38 5.57
C ALA A 137 3.51 -6.81 4.90
N LEU A 138 3.35 -5.63 4.27
CA LEU A 138 4.45 -4.82 3.76
C LEU A 138 4.54 -3.51 4.53
N SER A 139 5.76 -2.98 4.72
CA SER A 139 5.99 -1.77 5.53
C SER A 139 5.36 -0.47 4.99
N SER A 140 4.73 -0.51 3.80
CA SER A 140 4.01 0.59 3.16
C SER A 140 4.90 1.74 2.67
N CYS A 141 4.26 2.76 2.12
CA CYS A 141 4.83 3.97 1.52
C CYS A 141 5.40 4.92 2.58
N LEU A 142 5.77 6.15 2.20
CA LEU A 142 6.30 7.18 3.11
C LEU A 142 5.35 7.52 4.27
N LYS A 143 4.07 7.13 4.22
CA LYS A 143 3.09 7.29 5.31
C LYS A 143 3.04 6.09 6.27
N GLY A 144 3.84 5.04 6.05
CA GLY A 144 3.98 3.91 6.96
C GLY A 144 4.82 4.24 8.20
N GLU A 145 4.62 3.50 9.29
CA GLU A 145 5.32 3.75 10.57
C GLU A 145 6.84 3.64 10.45
N ILE A 146 7.31 2.64 9.71
CA ILE A 146 8.74 2.36 9.54
C ILE A 146 9.40 3.42 8.63
N PRO A 147 8.90 3.69 7.40
CA PRO A 147 9.41 4.79 6.57
C PRO A 147 9.44 6.14 7.29
N ARG A 148 8.39 6.47 8.06
CA ARG A 148 8.37 7.70 8.88
C ARG A 148 9.45 7.71 9.95
N ALA A 149 9.69 6.58 10.64
CA ALA A 149 10.74 6.49 11.65
C ALA A 149 12.14 6.64 11.03
N VAL A 150 12.36 6.10 9.82
CA VAL A 150 13.60 6.30 9.04
C VAL A 150 13.79 7.77 8.70
N MET A 151 12.77 8.43 8.15
CA MET A 151 12.83 9.85 7.79
C MET A 151 13.12 10.78 8.97
N ASN A 152 12.66 10.40 10.17
CA ASN A 152 12.90 11.14 11.40
C ASN A 152 14.22 10.78 12.10
N ASN A 153 15.11 10.00 11.44
CA ASN A 153 16.40 9.55 11.97
C ASN A 153 16.29 8.84 13.34
N LYS A 154 15.24 8.07 13.56
CA LYS A 154 15.01 7.34 14.82
C LYS A 154 15.40 5.87 14.70
N GLU A 155 16.69 5.58 14.55
CA GLU A 155 17.18 4.21 14.26
C GLU A 155 16.67 3.14 15.23
N GLU A 156 16.75 3.38 16.55
CA GLU A 156 16.24 2.46 17.56
C GLU A 156 14.73 2.18 17.39
N ARG A 157 13.95 3.23 17.05
CA ARG A 157 12.52 3.07 16.81
C ARG A 157 12.25 2.27 15.54
N VAL A 158 13.06 2.43 14.49
CA VAL A 158 12.94 1.65 13.25
C VAL A 158 13.14 0.16 13.56
N ARG A 159 14.20 -0.20 14.31
CA ARG A 159 14.47 -1.59 14.70
C ARG A 159 13.35 -2.17 15.56
N GLN A 160 12.85 -1.40 16.53
CA GLN A 160 11.74 -1.82 17.36
C GLN A 160 10.47 -2.08 16.54
N LEU A 161 10.12 -1.17 15.63
CA LEU A 161 8.95 -1.32 14.76
C LEU A 161 9.08 -2.53 13.83
N ALA A 162 10.25 -2.72 13.23
CA ALA A 162 10.51 -3.87 12.36
C ALA A 162 10.36 -5.20 13.11
N ALA A 163 10.91 -5.29 14.33
CA ALA A 163 10.74 -6.46 15.19
C ALA A 163 9.26 -6.66 15.58
N GLU A 164 8.57 -5.60 16.00
CA GLU A 164 7.17 -5.66 16.40
C GLU A 164 6.26 -6.16 15.26
N TYR A 165 6.37 -5.62 14.05
CA TYR A 165 5.58 -6.11 12.91
C TYR A 165 5.97 -7.53 12.50
N ARG A 166 7.27 -7.87 12.50
CA ARG A 166 7.72 -9.24 12.23
C ARG A 166 7.15 -10.23 13.24
N ASP A 167 7.10 -9.87 14.51
CA ASP A 167 6.63 -10.76 15.58
C ASP A 167 5.09 -10.91 15.53
N ILE A 168 4.36 -9.83 15.19
CA ILE A 168 2.91 -9.84 14.98
C ILE A 168 2.50 -10.70 13.78
N MET A 169 3.20 -10.54 12.65
CA MET A 169 2.84 -11.18 11.39
C MET A 169 3.48 -12.57 11.23
N GLY A 170 4.57 -12.82 11.94
CA GLY A 170 5.44 -13.98 11.76
C GLY A 170 6.59 -13.70 10.78
N LYS A 171 7.72 -14.36 11.02
CA LYS A 171 9.00 -14.13 10.34
C LYS A 171 8.93 -14.20 8.80
N GLU A 172 8.02 -15.01 8.27
CA GLU A 172 7.88 -15.24 6.81
C GLU A 172 6.76 -14.40 6.17
N ASN A 173 6.04 -13.60 6.97
CA ASN A 173 4.85 -12.86 6.51
C ASN A 173 5.01 -11.33 6.69
N PHE A 174 6.20 -10.84 6.99
CA PHE A 174 6.49 -9.40 7.02
C PHE A 174 7.66 -9.06 6.13
N TYR A 175 7.49 -8.06 5.28
CA TYR A 175 8.47 -7.61 4.30
C TYR A 175 8.65 -6.09 4.35
N PHE A 176 9.87 -5.64 4.11
CA PHE A 176 10.10 -4.23 3.83
C PHE A 176 9.70 -3.91 2.40
N GLU A 177 8.90 -2.86 2.25
CA GLU A 177 8.42 -2.39 0.97
C GLU A 177 9.36 -1.32 0.41
N LEU A 178 9.81 -1.51 -0.82
CA LEU A 178 10.67 -0.58 -1.54
C LEU A 178 9.89 0.10 -2.66
N GLN A 179 9.98 1.42 -2.73
CA GLN A 179 9.34 2.24 -3.74
C GLN A 179 10.36 3.24 -4.31
N ASP A 180 10.29 3.53 -5.61
CA ASP A 180 11.01 4.62 -6.25
C ASP A 180 10.11 5.30 -7.29
N ASN A 181 9.40 6.33 -6.81
CA ASN A 181 8.58 7.21 -7.61
C ASN A 181 9.34 8.52 -7.93
N SER A 182 10.68 8.48 -8.00
CA SER A 182 11.54 9.66 -8.19
C SER A 182 11.44 10.70 -7.06
N ILE A 183 11.12 10.23 -5.85
CA ILE A 183 11.05 11.03 -4.63
C ILE A 183 12.33 10.81 -3.81
N PRO A 184 13.11 11.86 -3.48
CA PRO A 184 14.36 11.71 -2.73
C PRO A 184 14.22 10.94 -1.40
N GLU A 185 13.13 11.20 -0.68
CA GLU A 185 12.78 10.56 0.57
C GLU A 185 12.59 9.04 0.43
N GLN A 186 11.98 8.59 -0.67
CA GLN A 186 11.81 7.16 -0.96
C GLN A 186 13.15 6.48 -1.22
N LYS A 187 14.10 7.16 -1.87
CA LYS A 187 15.47 6.62 -2.07
C LYS A 187 16.22 6.48 -0.76
N GLN A 188 16.12 7.47 0.13
CA GLN A 188 16.69 7.39 1.47
C GLN A 188 16.09 6.22 2.26
N VAL A 189 14.76 6.11 2.29
CA VAL A 189 14.06 5.02 2.97
C VAL A 189 14.46 3.66 2.39
N ALA A 190 14.47 3.52 1.06
CA ALA A 190 14.83 2.26 0.41
C ALA A 190 16.25 1.81 0.78
N GLY A 191 17.22 2.72 0.81
CA GLY A 191 18.60 2.42 1.22
C GLY A 191 18.69 1.85 2.64
N GLU A 192 18.00 2.48 3.60
CA GLU A 192 17.95 1.99 4.98
C GLU A 192 17.20 0.66 5.11
N LEU A 193 16.09 0.48 4.39
CA LEU A 193 15.34 -0.78 4.42
C LEU A 193 16.13 -1.94 3.80
N ILE A 194 16.92 -1.70 2.75
CA ILE A 194 17.83 -2.71 2.19
C ILE A 194 18.90 -3.11 3.22
N ARG A 195 19.51 -2.14 3.91
CA ARG A 195 20.48 -2.39 4.97
C ARG A 195 19.86 -3.20 6.10
N LEU A 196 18.73 -2.75 6.64
CA LEU A 196 18.03 -3.39 7.75
C LEU A 196 17.46 -4.76 7.37
N GLY A 197 17.02 -4.96 6.12
CA GLY A 197 16.55 -6.26 5.63
C GLY A 197 17.63 -7.32 5.76
N LYS A 198 18.88 -6.99 5.39
CA LYS A 198 20.05 -7.87 5.57
C LYS A 198 20.37 -8.12 7.04
N GLU A 199 20.35 -7.08 7.87
CA GLU A 199 20.69 -7.18 9.30
C GLU A 199 19.65 -7.99 10.11
N LEU A 200 18.36 -7.79 9.82
CA LEU A 200 17.25 -8.37 10.59
C LEU A 200 16.69 -9.66 9.97
N GLY A 201 17.16 -10.02 8.76
CA GLY A 201 16.64 -11.16 8.00
C GLY A 201 15.18 -10.98 7.57
N ILE A 202 14.81 -9.75 7.22
CA ILE A 202 13.46 -9.39 6.72
C ILE A 202 13.55 -9.25 5.20
N GLY A 203 12.63 -9.92 4.48
CA GLY A 203 12.58 -9.88 3.02
C GLY A 203 12.22 -8.51 2.47
N LEU A 204 12.57 -8.27 1.20
CA LEU A 204 12.30 -7.03 0.48
C LEU A 204 11.25 -7.28 -0.60
N VAL A 205 10.34 -6.33 -0.81
CA VAL A 205 9.34 -6.37 -1.88
C VAL A 205 9.30 -5.02 -2.58
N ALA A 206 9.54 -5.01 -3.89
CA ALA A 206 9.43 -3.80 -4.71
C ALA A 206 7.98 -3.58 -5.16
N THR A 207 7.46 -2.36 -4.96
CA THR A 207 6.13 -1.94 -5.40
C THR A 207 6.18 -0.53 -5.99
N ASN A 208 5.04 0.00 -6.47
CA ASN A 208 4.99 1.33 -7.08
C ASN A 208 3.86 2.24 -6.59
N ASP A 209 3.07 1.81 -5.61
CA ASP A 209 1.95 2.59 -5.06
C ASP A 209 1.02 3.16 -6.15
N VAL A 210 0.45 2.26 -6.96
CA VAL A 210 -0.20 2.65 -8.21
C VAL A 210 -1.54 3.33 -7.94
N HIS A 211 -1.73 4.55 -8.45
CA HIS A 211 -2.98 5.31 -8.35
C HIS A 211 -3.67 5.53 -9.70
N TYR A 212 -2.97 5.35 -10.83
CA TYR A 212 -3.52 5.49 -12.18
C TYR A 212 -2.86 4.52 -13.18
N LEU A 213 -3.49 4.28 -14.33
CA LEU A 213 -3.03 3.19 -15.22
C LEU A 213 -1.81 3.55 -16.06
N THR A 214 -1.72 4.80 -16.54
CA THR A 214 -0.66 5.22 -17.47
C THR A 214 -0.05 6.54 -17.00
N LYS A 215 1.22 6.78 -17.34
CA LYS A 215 1.90 8.04 -16.99
C LYS A 215 1.12 9.28 -17.43
N ASP A 216 0.52 9.25 -18.62
CA ASP A 216 -0.28 10.36 -19.17
C ASP A 216 -1.57 10.63 -18.37
N SER A 217 -2.03 9.68 -17.57
CA SER A 217 -3.19 9.84 -16.68
C SER A 217 -2.90 10.69 -15.43
N ALA A 218 -1.65 11.07 -15.18
CA ALA A 218 -1.26 11.84 -13.98
C ALA A 218 -2.06 13.14 -13.82
N LYS A 219 -2.32 13.88 -14.92
CA LYS A 219 -3.14 15.11 -14.88
C LYS A 219 -4.60 14.85 -14.57
N ALA A 220 -5.16 13.75 -15.07
CA ALA A 220 -6.54 13.36 -14.77
C ALA A 220 -6.68 12.96 -13.29
N HIS A 221 -5.70 12.23 -12.76
CA HIS A 221 -5.63 11.91 -11.33
C HIS A 221 -5.49 13.17 -10.47
N GLU A 222 -4.66 14.15 -10.88
CA GLU A 222 -4.55 15.43 -10.17
C GLU A 222 -5.90 16.18 -10.11
N ALA A 223 -6.71 16.14 -11.17
CA ALA A 223 -8.06 16.69 -11.16
C ALA A 223 -8.99 15.94 -10.19
N LEU A 224 -8.85 14.61 -10.05
CA LEU A 224 -9.58 13.82 -9.06
C LEU A 224 -9.26 14.27 -7.62
N LEU A 225 -7.98 14.52 -7.31
CA LEU A 225 -7.56 15.04 -6.00
C LEU A 225 -8.09 16.45 -5.73
N CYS A 226 -8.20 17.29 -6.77
CA CYS A 226 -8.84 18.60 -6.65
C CYS A 226 -10.32 18.47 -6.28
N ILE A 227 -11.04 17.51 -6.87
CA ILE A 227 -12.44 17.22 -6.52
C ILE A 227 -12.54 16.78 -5.06
N GLN A 228 -11.66 15.89 -4.61
CA GLN A 228 -11.62 15.42 -3.22
C GLN A 228 -11.43 16.58 -2.22
N THR A 229 -10.51 17.49 -2.53
CA THR A 229 -10.09 18.57 -1.64
C THR A 229 -10.84 19.87 -1.85
N GLN A 230 -11.79 19.90 -2.78
CA GLN A 230 -12.57 21.08 -3.15
C GLN A 230 -11.67 22.27 -3.55
N THR A 231 -10.57 21.97 -4.23
CA THR A 231 -9.62 22.96 -4.75
C THR A 231 -9.70 23.03 -6.28
N THR A 232 -8.98 23.99 -6.89
CA THR A 232 -8.93 24.15 -8.35
C THR A 232 -7.55 23.77 -8.87
N LEU A 233 -7.46 23.35 -10.15
CA LEU A 233 -6.16 23.08 -10.80
C LEU A 233 -5.23 24.30 -10.84
N SER A 234 -5.79 25.51 -10.76
CA SER A 234 -5.03 26.77 -10.69
C SER A 234 -4.49 27.08 -9.29
N ASP A 235 -5.00 26.45 -8.23
CA ASP A 235 -4.52 26.68 -6.86
C ASP A 235 -3.10 26.11 -6.70
N PRO A 236 -2.08 26.94 -6.37
CA PRO A 236 -0.72 26.45 -6.19
C PRO A 236 -0.54 25.55 -4.96
N ASN A 237 -1.47 25.61 -3.99
CA ASN A 237 -1.45 24.84 -2.75
C ASN A 237 -2.36 23.60 -2.79
N ARG A 238 -2.96 23.28 -3.95
CA ARG A 238 -3.81 22.10 -4.11
C ARG A 238 -3.06 20.81 -3.76
N MET A 239 -3.81 19.82 -3.32
CA MET A 239 -3.27 18.47 -3.12
C MET A 239 -2.91 17.86 -4.47
N ARG A 240 -1.68 17.34 -4.57
CA ARG A 240 -1.17 16.59 -5.72
C ARG A 240 -0.11 15.60 -5.25
N LEU A 241 0.10 14.54 -6.02
CA LEU A 241 1.27 13.69 -5.83
C LEU A 241 2.54 14.45 -6.21
N GLN A 242 3.67 14.09 -5.59
CA GLN A 242 4.93 14.82 -5.78
C GLN A 242 5.51 14.66 -7.19
N THR A 243 5.20 13.55 -7.85
CA THR A 243 5.67 13.19 -9.19
C THR A 243 4.56 12.51 -10.01
N ASP A 244 4.82 12.25 -11.29
CA ASP A 244 3.94 11.54 -12.23
C ASP A 244 4.23 10.03 -12.30
N GLN A 245 4.88 9.47 -11.27
CA GLN A 245 5.45 8.11 -11.30
C GLN A 245 4.56 7.04 -10.63
N PHE A 246 3.31 7.38 -10.28
CA PHE A 246 2.37 6.50 -9.56
C PHE A 246 1.44 5.73 -10.51
N TYR A 247 1.96 5.36 -11.68
CA TYR A 247 1.22 4.57 -12.68
C TYR A 247 1.58 3.10 -12.64
N PHE A 248 0.80 2.27 -13.34
CA PHE A 248 1.04 0.84 -13.49
C PHE A 248 2.24 0.55 -14.42
N LYS A 249 3.46 0.73 -13.89
CA LYS A 249 4.73 0.52 -14.60
C LYS A 249 4.85 -0.90 -15.17
N SER A 250 5.51 -1.00 -16.32
CA SER A 250 5.88 -2.28 -16.93
C SER A 250 6.90 -3.05 -16.07
N PRO A 251 6.99 -4.38 -16.20
CA PRO A 251 8.04 -5.18 -15.58
C PRO A 251 9.46 -4.65 -15.87
N GLU A 252 9.70 -4.20 -17.10
CA GLU A 252 11.00 -3.66 -17.54
C GLU A 252 11.35 -2.37 -16.78
N GLU A 253 10.41 -1.44 -16.64
CA GLU A 253 10.61 -0.21 -15.87
C GLU A 253 10.90 -0.52 -14.40
N MET A 254 10.15 -1.46 -13.80
CA MET A 254 10.37 -1.87 -12.40
C MET A 254 11.75 -2.50 -12.19
N LYS A 255 12.21 -3.36 -13.12
CA LYS A 255 13.56 -3.92 -13.08
C LYS A 255 14.65 -2.87 -13.16
N ILE A 256 14.47 -1.85 -13.98
CA ILE A 256 15.45 -0.76 -14.11
C ILE A 256 15.55 0.02 -12.80
N LEU A 257 14.42 0.30 -12.14
CA LEU A 257 14.37 1.02 -10.86
C LEU A 257 15.05 0.25 -9.73
N PHE A 258 14.87 -1.06 -9.68
CA PHE A 258 15.36 -1.90 -8.57
C PHE A 258 16.52 -2.83 -8.98
N LYS A 259 17.28 -2.49 -10.01
CA LYS A 259 18.39 -3.31 -10.53
C LYS A 259 19.51 -3.64 -9.52
N GLU A 260 19.60 -2.86 -8.44
CA GLU A 260 20.61 -2.99 -7.38
C GLU A 260 20.14 -3.89 -6.22
N VAL A 261 18.91 -4.39 -6.27
CA VAL A 261 18.25 -5.25 -5.26
C VAL A 261 18.12 -6.66 -5.82
#